data_AF-A0A528BHQ4-F1
#
_entry.id   AF-A0A528BHQ4-F1
#
_cell.length_a   1.000
_cell.length_b   1.000
_cell.length_c   1.000
_cell.angle_alpha   90.00
_cell.angle_beta   90.00
_cell.angle_gamma   90.00
#
_symmetry.space_group_name_H-M   'P 1'
#
loop_
_entity.id
_entity.type
_entity.pdbx_description
1 polymer ?
#
loop_
_entity_poly.entity_id
_entity_poly.type
_entity_poly.pdbx_seq_one_letter_code
_entity_poly.pdbx_strand_id
1 'polypeptide(L)'
;GYDVELPRIDARELRIVDLVTQSSGLPREVPTPPAPPEDPFSLNTREAQIAALKEHPLLFAPGTSVLYSNFGYDLLGAALANVAGKPYAELLKERILDPIGMKDTVFNPRPGDKARLMQGHFFDGSAMPTAPTPVSIECAGGLYSTANDMLRWIAWHVATKPSAANAELRLMNHAAFLYRDGLKSVVGLDDGGPMDAMGLGWVITLPDDNRPLILEKSGGLQ
;
A
#
# COMPACT_ATOMS: atom_id res chain seq x y z
N GLY A 1 -12.22 3.74 11.78
CA GLY A 1 -13.12 4.32 10.77
C GLY A 1 -14.32 3.45 10.50
N TYR A 2 -14.17 2.13 10.56
CA TYR A 2 -15.30 1.22 10.50
C TYR A 2 -15.78 0.91 11.91
N ASP A 3 -17.10 0.85 12.09
CA ASP A 3 -17.72 0.44 13.34
C ASP A 3 -17.86 -1.08 13.34
N VAL A 4 -16.74 -1.75 13.61
CA VAL A 4 -16.61 -3.21 13.56
C VAL A 4 -15.55 -3.67 14.56
N GLU A 5 -15.82 -4.77 15.26
CA GLU A 5 -14.80 -5.43 16.08
C GLU A 5 -13.77 -6.10 15.16
N LEU A 6 -12.49 -5.82 15.39
CA LEU A 6 -11.43 -6.40 14.59
C LEU A 6 -11.18 -7.86 15.01
N PRO A 7 -10.92 -8.77 14.05
CA PRO A 7 -10.61 -10.15 14.36
C PRO A 7 -9.26 -10.26 15.09
N ARG A 8 -9.12 -11.31 15.90
CA ARG A 8 -7.94 -11.59 16.74
C ARG A 8 -7.69 -13.10 16.83
N ILE A 9 -6.42 -13.46 17.04
CA ILE A 9 -5.98 -14.85 17.34
C ILE A 9 -5.13 -14.80 18.61
N ASP A 10 -5.32 -15.75 19.51
CA ASP A 10 -4.55 -15.89 20.76
C ASP A 10 -4.49 -14.60 21.60
N ALA A 11 -5.61 -13.87 21.67
CA ALA A 11 -5.75 -12.55 22.32
C ALA A 11 -4.91 -11.41 21.71
N ARG A 12 -4.18 -11.64 20.61
CA ARG A 12 -3.45 -10.58 19.91
C ARG A 12 -4.37 -9.82 18.97
N GLU A 13 -4.58 -8.55 19.28
CA GLU A 13 -5.35 -7.62 18.47
C GLU A 13 -4.57 -7.16 17.24
N LEU A 14 -5.30 -6.86 16.18
CA LEU A 14 -4.76 -6.26 14.96
C LEU A 14 -4.40 -4.79 15.21
N ARG A 15 -3.15 -4.41 14.93
CA ARG A 15 -2.65 -3.03 15.10
C ARG A 15 -2.30 -2.41 13.75
N ILE A 16 -2.21 -1.08 13.72
CA ILE A 16 -1.79 -0.32 12.53
C ILE A 16 -0.44 -0.81 12.01
N VAL A 17 0.53 -1.08 12.88
CA VAL A 17 1.84 -1.60 12.46
C VAL A 17 1.69 -2.93 11.71
N ASP A 18 0.79 -3.81 12.15
CA ASP A 18 0.61 -5.12 11.51
C ASP A 18 -0.01 -4.99 10.10
N LEU A 19 -0.82 -3.95 9.85
CA LEU A 19 -1.31 -3.60 8.51
C LEU A 19 -0.16 -3.12 7.61
N VAL A 20 0.59 -2.12 8.08
CA VAL A 20 1.64 -1.47 7.28
C VAL A 20 2.81 -2.43 6.97
N THR A 21 3.13 -3.35 7.89
CA THR A 21 4.19 -4.35 7.70
C THR A 21 3.70 -5.64 7.05
N GLN A 22 2.49 -5.67 6.48
CA GLN A 22 1.91 -6.84 5.80
C GLN A 22 1.81 -8.10 6.68
N SER A 23 1.75 -7.91 8.00
CA SER A 23 1.74 -8.98 9.00
C SER A 23 0.42 -9.08 9.74
N SER A 24 -0.67 -8.61 9.13
CA SER A 24 -2.00 -8.53 9.74
C SER A 24 -2.67 -9.90 9.92
N GLY A 25 -2.32 -10.85 9.06
CA GLY A 25 -3.07 -12.11 8.93
C GLY A 25 -4.32 -11.98 8.07
N LEU A 26 -4.61 -10.82 7.49
CA LEU A 26 -5.72 -10.65 6.55
C LEU A 26 -5.41 -11.37 5.23
N PRO A 27 -6.44 -11.85 4.49
CA PRO A 27 -6.24 -12.35 3.14
C PRO A 27 -5.67 -11.27 2.22
N ARG A 28 -5.11 -11.69 1.08
CA ARG A 28 -4.51 -10.77 0.11
C ARG A 28 -5.51 -9.70 -0.34
N GLU A 29 -6.70 -10.14 -0.73
CA GLU A 29 -7.80 -9.30 -1.20
C GLU A 29 -9.02 -9.46 -0.27
N VAL A 30 -9.94 -8.50 -0.34
CA VAL A 30 -11.27 -8.65 0.27
C VAL A 30 -11.96 -9.87 -0.36
N PRO A 31 -12.43 -10.84 0.44
CA PRO A 31 -13.16 -11.99 -0.11
C PRO A 31 -14.49 -11.54 -0.73
N THR A 32 -14.54 -11.41 -2.05
CA THR A 32 -15.75 -11.09 -2.82
C THR A 32 -15.99 -12.14 -3.90
N PRO A 33 -17.22 -12.25 -4.44
CA PRO A 33 -17.44 -12.90 -5.72
C PRO A 33 -16.57 -12.28 -6.83
N PRO A 34 -16.35 -12.97 -7.96
CA PRO A 34 -15.65 -12.41 -9.10
C PRO A 34 -16.31 -11.11 -9.59
N ALA A 35 -15.52 -10.05 -9.70
CA ALA A 35 -15.93 -8.77 -10.27
C ALA A 35 -15.93 -8.81 -11.82
N PRO A 36 -16.65 -7.90 -12.48
CA PRO A 36 -16.59 -7.77 -13.94
C PRO A 36 -15.16 -7.43 -14.42
N PRO A 37 -14.67 -8.01 -15.53
CA PRO A 37 -13.32 -7.75 -16.04
C PRO A 37 -13.03 -6.28 -16.36
N GLU A 38 -14.05 -5.51 -16.71
CA GLU A 38 -13.96 -4.08 -17.03
C GLU A 38 -13.79 -3.18 -15.80
N ASP A 39 -14.18 -3.67 -14.62
CA ASP A 39 -14.04 -2.97 -13.34
C ASP A 39 -13.79 -3.99 -12.22
N PRO A 40 -12.56 -4.54 -12.14
CA PRO A 40 -12.22 -5.62 -11.23
C PRO A 40 -12.25 -5.20 -9.75
N PHE A 41 -12.31 -3.90 -9.47
CA PHE A 41 -12.30 -3.35 -8.12
C PHE A 41 -13.69 -2.92 -7.63
N SER A 42 -14.71 -2.96 -8.51
CA SER A 42 -16.08 -2.51 -8.23
C SER A 42 -16.73 -3.14 -6.98
N LEU A 43 -16.35 -4.38 -6.64
CA LEU A 43 -16.93 -5.11 -5.52
C LEU A 43 -16.17 -4.91 -4.20
N ASN A 44 -14.98 -4.32 -4.23
CA ASN A 44 -14.26 -3.95 -3.01
C ASN A 44 -14.88 -2.67 -2.44
N THR A 45 -15.97 -2.80 -1.68
CA THR A 45 -16.66 -1.69 -1.03
C THR A 45 -16.37 -1.68 0.48
N ARG A 46 -16.67 -0.55 1.15
CA ARG A 46 -16.63 -0.47 2.62
C ARG A 46 -17.49 -1.56 3.26
N GLU A 47 -18.67 -1.82 2.70
CA GLU A 47 -19.60 -2.82 3.19
C GLU A 47 -19.01 -4.23 3.04
N ALA A 48 -18.37 -4.52 1.90
CA ALA A 48 -17.67 -5.79 1.67
C ALA A 48 -16.49 -5.97 2.64
N GLN A 49 -15.71 -4.92 2.88
CA GLN A 49 -14.61 -4.93 3.86
C GLN A 49 -15.11 -5.19 5.28
N ILE A 50 -16.23 -4.56 5.69
CA ILE A 50 -16.85 -4.79 7.01
C ILE A 50 -17.40 -6.22 7.12
N ALA A 51 -18.05 -6.74 6.08
CA ALA A 51 -18.52 -8.12 6.06
C ALA A 51 -17.35 -9.09 6.16
N ALA A 52 -16.27 -8.84 5.40
CA ALA A 52 -15.06 -9.64 5.43
C ALA A 52 -14.43 -9.72 6.83
N LEU A 53 -14.35 -8.59 7.55
CA LEU A 53 -13.84 -8.55 8.93
C LEU A 53 -14.67 -9.36 9.92
N LYS A 54 -15.99 -9.51 9.66
CA LYS A 54 -16.91 -10.26 10.53
C LYS A 54 -16.91 -11.75 10.23
N GLU A 55 -16.85 -12.10 8.95
CA GLU A 55 -17.12 -13.46 8.47
C GLU A 55 -15.85 -14.29 8.28
N HIS A 56 -14.69 -13.65 8.10
CA HIS A 56 -13.44 -14.34 7.80
C HIS A 56 -12.43 -14.19 8.94
N PRO A 57 -11.96 -15.31 9.52
CA PRO A 57 -10.89 -15.28 10.51
C PRO A 57 -9.56 -14.86 9.88
N LEU A 58 -8.65 -14.35 10.71
CA LEU A 58 -7.26 -14.14 10.29
C LEU A 58 -6.62 -15.49 9.90
N LEU A 59 -5.76 -15.47 8.88
CA LEU A 59 -5.02 -16.63 8.40
C LEU A 59 -3.91 -17.05 9.38
N PHE A 60 -3.40 -16.10 10.16
CA PHE A 60 -2.39 -16.30 11.19
C PHE A 60 -2.45 -15.18 12.23
N ALA A 61 -1.89 -15.42 13.41
CA ALA A 61 -1.82 -14.40 14.45
C ALA A 61 -0.99 -13.19 13.97
N PRO A 62 -1.48 -11.94 14.15
CA PRO A 62 -0.76 -10.75 13.68
C PRO A 62 0.71 -10.75 14.08
N GLY A 63 1.61 -10.29 13.22
CA GLY A 63 3.04 -10.18 13.47
C GLY A 63 3.81 -11.50 13.65
N THR A 64 3.20 -12.66 13.38
CA THR A 64 3.91 -13.96 13.45
C THR A 64 4.30 -14.51 12.08
N SER A 65 3.69 -13.99 11.03
CA SER A 65 3.93 -14.30 9.62
C SER A 65 3.64 -13.04 8.80
N VAL A 66 4.01 -13.08 7.53
CA VAL A 66 3.75 -12.01 6.57
C VAL A 66 3.08 -12.55 5.33
N LEU A 67 2.03 -11.87 4.88
CA LEU A 67 1.33 -12.09 3.62
C LEU A 67 0.97 -10.72 3.05
N TYR A 68 1.43 -10.44 1.84
CA TYR A 68 1.04 -9.21 1.14
C TYR A 68 -0.48 -9.12 1.02
N SER A 69 -1.06 -8.07 1.59
CA SER A 69 -2.50 -7.82 1.69
C SER A 69 -2.85 -6.39 1.25
N ASN A 70 -3.51 -6.30 0.09
CA ASN A 70 -4.17 -5.06 -0.33
C ASN A 70 -5.31 -4.72 0.62
N PHE A 71 -6.07 -5.73 1.08
CA PHE A 71 -7.12 -5.51 2.08
C PHE A 71 -6.59 -4.85 3.37
N GLY A 72 -5.41 -5.26 3.85
CA GLY A 72 -4.76 -4.62 4.98
C GLY A 72 -4.48 -3.12 4.75
N TYR A 73 -4.08 -2.76 3.52
CA TYR A 73 -3.85 -1.37 3.13
C TYR A 73 -5.15 -0.59 2.90
N ASP A 74 -6.21 -1.21 2.40
CA ASP A 74 -7.53 -0.60 2.29
C ASP A 74 -8.02 -0.13 3.67
N LEU A 75 -7.89 -1.01 4.69
CA LEU A 75 -8.23 -0.69 6.07
C LEU A 75 -7.32 0.39 6.66
N LEU A 76 -6.03 0.40 6.30
CA LEU A 76 -5.10 1.47 6.68
C LEU A 76 -5.57 2.81 6.12
N GLY A 77 -5.97 2.86 4.85
CA GLY A 77 -6.54 4.05 4.22
C GLY A 77 -7.79 4.55 4.94
N ALA A 78 -8.72 3.64 5.25
CA ALA A 78 -9.92 3.96 6.02
C ALA A 78 -9.61 4.46 7.44
N ALA A 79 -8.58 3.92 8.10
CA ALA A 79 -8.13 4.38 9.41
C ALA A 79 -7.52 5.80 9.33
N LEU A 80 -6.65 6.06 8.36
CA LEU A 80 -6.02 7.35 8.14
C LEU A 80 -7.05 8.44 7.81
N ALA A 81 -7.97 8.16 6.88
CA ALA A 81 -9.05 9.07 6.51
C ALA A 81 -9.93 9.43 7.72
N ASN A 82 -10.28 8.42 8.53
CA ASN A 82 -11.08 8.62 9.74
C ASN A 82 -10.37 9.50 10.78
N VAL A 83 -9.10 9.25 11.07
CA VAL A 83 -8.34 10.04 12.05
C VAL A 83 -8.10 11.47 11.53
N ALA A 84 -7.90 11.64 10.24
CA ALA A 84 -7.73 12.96 9.62
C ALA A 84 -9.04 13.73 9.42
N GLY A 85 -10.19 13.07 9.53
CA GLY A 85 -11.51 13.66 9.27
C GLY A 85 -11.72 14.10 7.81
N LYS A 86 -10.99 13.51 6.86
CA LYS A 86 -11.06 13.84 5.42
C LYS A 86 -10.72 12.64 4.53
N PRO A 87 -11.08 12.66 3.23
CA PRO A 87 -10.75 11.58 2.30
C PRO A 87 -9.24 11.30 2.25
N TYR A 88 -8.86 10.04 2.07
CA TYR A 88 -7.46 9.63 2.01
C TYR A 88 -6.72 10.31 0.85
N ALA A 89 -7.32 10.39 -0.35
CA ALA A 89 -6.75 11.14 -1.47
C ALA A 89 -6.41 12.60 -1.13
N GLU A 90 -7.28 13.30 -0.40
CA GLU A 90 -7.01 14.67 0.03
C GLU A 90 -5.89 14.75 1.07
N LEU A 91 -5.87 13.81 2.02
CA LEU A 91 -4.81 13.72 3.02
C LEU A 91 -3.44 13.47 2.37
N LEU A 92 -3.35 12.52 1.45
CA LEU A 92 -2.14 12.21 0.69
C LEU A 92 -1.67 13.43 -0.11
N LYS A 93 -2.61 14.09 -0.79
CA LYS A 93 -2.32 15.29 -1.58
C LYS A 93 -1.74 16.41 -0.71
N GLU A 94 -2.41 16.75 0.38
CA GLU A 94 -2.02 17.85 1.28
C GLU A 94 -0.68 17.57 1.98
N ARG A 95 -0.48 16.34 2.46
CA ARG A 95 0.65 16.02 3.34
C ARG A 95 1.90 15.62 2.58
N ILE A 96 1.76 15.06 1.38
CA ILE A 96 2.87 14.50 0.62
C ILE A 96 2.98 15.15 -0.76
N LEU A 97 1.95 15.02 -1.61
CA LEU A 97 2.07 15.35 -3.04
C LEU A 97 2.30 16.85 -3.28
N ASP A 98 1.51 17.72 -2.66
CA ASP A 98 1.63 19.17 -2.81
C ASP A 98 2.97 19.71 -2.27
N PRO A 99 3.41 19.33 -1.04
CA PRO A 99 4.69 19.79 -0.50
C PRO A 99 5.91 19.46 -1.36
N ILE A 100 5.93 18.30 -2.02
CA ILE A 100 7.06 17.89 -2.88
C ILE A 100 6.80 18.14 -4.36
N GLY A 101 5.66 18.75 -4.72
CA GLY A 101 5.34 19.22 -6.07
C GLY A 101 4.96 18.12 -7.06
N MET A 102 4.38 17.01 -6.60
CA MET A 102 3.87 15.92 -7.44
C MET A 102 2.46 16.23 -7.99
N LYS A 103 2.38 17.15 -8.95
CA LYS A 103 1.12 17.73 -9.45
C LYS A 103 0.36 16.83 -10.45
N ASP A 104 1.03 15.83 -10.99
CA ASP A 104 0.51 14.86 -11.95
C ASP A 104 0.26 13.49 -11.30
N THR A 105 0.29 13.44 -9.97
CA THR A 105 0.01 12.23 -9.19
C THR A 105 -1.40 12.27 -8.61
N VAL A 106 -2.28 11.37 -9.07
CA VAL A 106 -3.72 11.36 -8.78
C VAL A 106 -4.30 9.94 -8.82
N PHE A 107 -5.40 9.65 -8.10
CA PHE A 107 -6.07 8.34 -8.16
C PHE A 107 -6.93 8.13 -9.42
N ASN A 108 -7.53 9.20 -9.92
CA ASN A 108 -8.39 9.16 -11.08
C ASN A 108 -7.96 10.28 -12.03
N PRO A 109 -7.55 9.97 -13.27
CA PRO A 109 -7.10 10.97 -14.23
C PRO A 109 -8.17 12.03 -14.49
N ARG A 110 -7.77 13.30 -14.47
CA ARG A 110 -8.66 14.44 -14.75
C ARG A 110 -8.96 14.50 -16.26
N PRO A 111 -10.01 15.24 -16.70
CA PRO A 111 -10.31 15.36 -18.13
C PRO A 111 -9.13 15.77 -19.00
N GLY A 112 -8.24 16.65 -18.51
CA GLY A 112 -7.03 17.09 -19.22
C GLY A 112 -5.86 16.10 -19.20
N ASP A 113 -5.90 15.06 -18.36
CA ASP A 113 -4.84 14.06 -18.25
C ASP A 113 -4.95 12.96 -19.31
N LYS A 114 -6.16 12.72 -19.85
CA LYS A 114 -6.46 11.60 -20.75
C LYS A 114 -5.51 11.50 -21.95
N ALA A 115 -5.15 12.64 -22.55
CA ALA A 115 -4.25 12.69 -23.72
C ALA A 115 -2.81 12.26 -23.40
N ARG A 116 -2.45 12.17 -22.11
CA ARG A 116 -1.10 11.88 -21.61
C ARG A 116 -1.01 10.50 -20.95
N LEU A 117 -2.13 9.78 -20.83
CA LEU A 117 -2.17 8.47 -20.20
C LEU A 117 -1.50 7.44 -21.09
N MET A 118 -0.69 6.59 -20.47
CA MET A 118 -0.14 5.42 -21.13
C MET A 118 -1.17 4.28 -21.13
N GLN A 119 -1.40 3.67 -22.28
CA GLN A 119 -2.26 2.50 -22.41
C GLN A 119 -1.58 1.27 -21.80
N GLY A 120 -2.23 0.64 -20.83
CA GLY A 120 -1.80 -0.67 -20.31
C GLY A 120 -2.16 -1.79 -21.28
N HIS A 121 -1.41 -2.90 -21.27
CA HIS A 121 -1.66 -4.07 -22.10
C HIS A 121 -1.62 -5.36 -21.28
N PHE A 122 -2.54 -6.29 -21.56
CA PHE A 122 -2.48 -7.66 -21.04
C PHE A 122 -1.31 -8.42 -21.66
N PHE A 123 -0.99 -9.62 -21.14
CA PHE A 123 0.13 -10.44 -21.65
C PHE A 123 -0.03 -10.88 -23.10
N ASP A 124 -1.25 -10.93 -23.62
CA ASP A 124 -1.54 -11.20 -25.03
C ASP A 124 -1.42 -9.95 -25.93
N GLY A 125 -1.07 -8.80 -25.34
CA GLY A 125 -0.94 -7.51 -26.01
C GLY A 125 -2.25 -6.74 -26.19
N SER A 126 -3.40 -7.30 -25.80
CA SER A 126 -4.68 -6.59 -25.87
C SER A 126 -4.72 -5.43 -24.88
N ALA A 127 -5.45 -4.37 -25.23
CA ALA A 127 -5.52 -3.15 -24.42
C ALA A 127 -6.28 -3.40 -23.12
N MET A 128 -5.69 -3.04 -21.98
CA MET A 128 -6.38 -3.07 -20.69
C MET A 128 -7.39 -1.92 -20.57
N PRO A 129 -8.60 -2.16 -20.06
CA PRO A 129 -9.54 -1.09 -19.79
C PRO A 129 -8.99 -0.14 -18.72
N THR A 130 -9.30 1.14 -18.84
CA THR A 130 -9.09 2.09 -17.73
C THR A 130 -10.26 1.97 -16.78
N ALA A 131 -10.05 1.30 -15.64
CA ALA A 131 -11.01 1.26 -14.56
C ALA A 131 -10.81 2.47 -13.63
N PRO A 132 -11.88 3.05 -13.07
CA PRO A 132 -11.74 4.04 -12.00
C PRO A 132 -11.12 3.37 -10.77
N THR A 133 -10.38 4.14 -9.97
CA THR A 133 -9.92 3.69 -8.64
C THR A 133 -11.01 4.00 -7.62
N PRO A 134 -11.66 3.00 -6.99
CA PRO A 134 -12.59 3.24 -5.89
C PRO A 134 -11.89 3.80 -4.65
N VAL A 135 -12.60 4.63 -3.88
CA VAL A 135 -12.09 5.23 -2.63
C VAL A 135 -11.58 4.17 -1.64
N SER A 136 -12.22 3.00 -1.64
CA SER A 136 -11.90 1.86 -0.78
C SER A 136 -10.51 1.28 -0.99
N ILE A 137 -9.89 1.49 -2.16
CA ILE A 137 -8.59 0.89 -2.51
C ILE A 137 -7.45 1.91 -2.64
N GLU A 138 -7.74 3.20 -2.49
CA GLU A 138 -6.77 4.28 -2.74
C GLU A 138 -5.47 4.11 -1.93
N CYS A 139 -5.52 3.53 -0.73
CA CYS A 139 -4.31 3.34 0.07
C CYS A 139 -3.48 2.12 -0.40
N ALA A 140 -4.11 1.10 -0.97
CA ALA A 140 -3.41 -0.09 -1.49
C ALA A 140 -2.82 0.14 -2.88
N GLY A 141 -3.50 0.94 -3.73
CA GLY A 141 -3.07 1.16 -5.11
C GLY A 141 -3.95 2.14 -5.88
N GLY A 142 -3.78 2.17 -7.21
CA GLY A 142 -4.59 3.01 -8.11
C GLY A 142 -4.07 4.43 -8.33
N LEU A 143 -2.87 4.77 -7.83
CA LEU A 143 -2.21 6.04 -8.16
C LEU A 143 -1.70 6.02 -9.61
N TYR A 144 -2.13 7.02 -10.36
CA TYR A 144 -1.47 7.46 -11.58
C TYR A 144 -0.38 8.47 -11.21
N SER A 145 0.77 8.39 -11.87
CA SER A 145 1.87 9.33 -11.69
C SER A 145 2.66 9.48 -12.99
N THR A 146 3.68 10.33 -12.97
CA THR A 146 4.63 10.50 -14.08
C THR A 146 6.05 10.21 -13.61
N ALA A 147 6.95 9.89 -14.54
CA ALA A 147 8.37 9.74 -14.21
C ALA A 147 8.93 10.99 -13.51
N ASN A 148 8.52 12.19 -13.92
CA ASN A 148 8.95 13.45 -13.30
C ASN A 148 8.47 13.59 -11.85
N ASP A 149 7.26 13.14 -11.53
CA ASP A 149 6.74 13.17 -10.16
C ASP A 149 7.41 12.09 -9.30
N MET A 150 7.60 10.89 -9.83
CA MET A 150 8.35 9.83 -9.14
C MET A 150 9.80 10.24 -8.86
N LEU A 151 10.45 11.01 -9.75
CA LEU A 151 11.77 11.59 -9.47
C LEU A 151 11.74 12.56 -8.27
N ARG A 152 10.66 13.32 -8.07
CA ARG A 152 10.50 14.19 -6.89
C ARG A 152 10.33 13.37 -5.62
N TRP A 153 9.55 12.30 -5.67
CA TRP A 153 9.39 11.36 -4.57
C TRP A 153 10.74 10.75 -4.15
N ILE A 154 11.50 10.22 -5.11
CA ILE A 154 12.81 9.65 -4.84
C ILE A 154 13.79 10.72 -4.34
N ALA A 155 13.80 11.92 -4.93
CA ALA A 155 14.65 13.02 -4.48
C ALA A 155 14.38 13.41 -3.02
N TRP A 156 13.12 13.40 -2.58
CA TRP A 156 12.77 13.62 -1.17
C TRP A 156 13.39 12.53 -0.27
N HIS A 157 13.31 11.27 -0.68
CA HIS A 157 13.89 10.15 0.07
C HIS A 157 15.41 10.14 0.13
N VAL A 158 16.13 10.63 -0.89
CA VAL A 158 17.60 10.61 -0.93
C VAL A 158 18.27 11.94 -0.60
N ALA A 159 17.50 12.96 -0.23
CA ALA A 159 18.02 14.29 0.08
C ALA A 159 19.10 14.25 1.18
N THR A 160 20.27 14.87 0.91
CA THR A 160 21.42 14.85 1.83
C THR A 160 21.38 15.96 2.88
N LYS A 161 20.51 16.96 2.73
CA LYS A 161 20.31 18.07 3.67
C LYS A 161 18.82 18.34 3.92
N PRO A 162 18.09 17.38 4.53
CA PRO A 162 16.69 17.62 4.91
C PRO A 162 16.60 18.67 6.01
N SER A 163 15.46 19.35 6.12
CA SER A 163 15.10 20.08 7.35
C SER A 163 15.02 19.09 8.53
N ALA A 164 15.11 19.56 9.77
CA ALA A 164 15.03 18.70 10.95
C ALA A 164 13.74 17.85 10.97
N ALA A 165 12.59 18.45 10.66
CA ALA A 165 11.32 17.73 10.56
C ALA A 165 11.33 16.66 9.45
N ASN A 166 11.92 16.96 8.29
CA ASN A 166 12.06 15.97 7.22
C ASN A 166 13.08 14.87 7.58
N ALA A 167 14.07 15.16 8.42
CA ALA A 167 15.05 14.17 8.86
C ALA A 167 14.41 13.11 9.75
N GLU A 168 13.60 13.52 10.73
CA GLU A 168 12.88 12.60 11.62
C GLU A 168 11.87 11.74 10.85
N LEU A 169 11.06 12.37 9.98
CA LEU A 169 10.12 11.64 9.12
C LEU A 169 10.84 10.64 8.21
N ARG A 170 11.98 11.01 7.63
CA ARG A 170 12.76 10.09 6.80
C ARG A 170 13.33 8.92 7.61
N LEU A 171 13.85 9.18 8.80
CA LEU A 171 14.35 8.13 9.69
C LEU A 171 13.25 7.10 9.97
N MET A 172 12.05 7.55 10.32
CA MET A 172 10.91 6.65 10.55
C MET A 172 10.49 5.92 9.26
N ASN A 173 10.45 6.59 8.12
CA ASN A 173 10.09 5.96 6.84
C ASN A 173 11.11 4.91 6.38
N HIS A 174 12.39 5.07 6.74
CA HIS A 174 13.48 4.19 6.31
C HIS A 174 13.84 3.11 7.33
N ALA A 175 13.22 3.12 8.51
CA ALA A 175 13.47 2.14 9.56
C ALA A 175 12.83 0.79 9.25
N ALA A 176 13.48 -0.28 9.68
CA ALA A 176 12.93 -1.62 9.74
C ALA A 176 12.05 -1.77 11.00
N PHE A 177 10.82 -2.23 10.84
CA PHE A 177 9.85 -2.42 11.92
C PHE A 177 9.55 -3.89 12.21
N LEU A 178 9.67 -4.75 11.20
CA LEU A 178 9.44 -6.19 11.32
C LEU A 178 10.53 -6.93 10.55
N TYR A 179 11.43 -7.60 11.25
CA TYR A 179 12.46 -8.43 10.61
C TYR A 179 11.88 -9.76 10.16
N ARG A 180 12.42 -10.32 9.08
CA ARG A 180 12.13 -11.70 8.63
C ARG A 180 12.51 -12.70 9.71
N ASP A 181 13.62 -12.46 10.41
CA ASP A 181 14.03 -13.30 11.53
C ASP A 181 12.93 -13.36 12.60
N GLY A 182 12.60 -14.58 13.02
CA GLY A 182 11.49 -14.85 13.93
C GLY A 182 10.10 -14.97 13.30
N LEU A 183 9.94 -14.71 11.99
CA LEU A 183 8.68 -14.99 11.29
C LEU A 183 8.56 -16.47 10.92
N LYS A 184 7.33 -17.01 11.00
CA LYS A 184 7.04 -18.39 10.60
C LYS A 184 6.98 -18.55 9.07
N SER A 185 6.54 -17.52 8.36
CA SER A 185 6.43 -17.51 6.90
C SER A 185 6.40 -16.09 6.33
N VAL A 186 6.85 -15.94 5.10
CA VAL A 186 6.79 -14.71 4.29
C VAL A 186 6.26 -15.07 2.90
N VAL A 187 5.20 -14.40 2.45
CA VAL A 187 4.56 -14.67 1.15
C VAL A 187 4.26 -13.35 0.42
N GLY A 188 4.70 -13.27 -0.85
CA GLY A 188 4.36 -12.15 -1.76
C GLY A 188 5.17 -10.87 -1.55
N LEU A 189 6.39 -10.97 -0.99
CA LEU A 189 7.29 -9.82 -0.77
C LEU A 189 8.72 -10.09 -1.23
N ASP A 190 8.96 -11.20 -1.93
CA ASP A 190 10.28 -11.61 -2.42
C ASP A 190 10.51 -11.28 -3.91
N ASP A 191 9.73 -10.33 -4.46
CA ASP A 191 9.72 -10.02 -5.90
C ASP A 191 11.03 -9.39 -6.38
N GLY A 192 11.67 -8.53 -5.58
CA GLY A 192 12.95 -7.87 -5.90
C GLY A 192 14.17 -8.51 -5.25
N GLY A 193 13.98 -9.58 -4.48
CA GLY A 193 15.00 -10.26 -3.67
C GLY A 193 14.42 -10.80 -2.37
N PRO A 194 15.18 -11.58 -1.59
CA PRO A 194 14.70 -12.08 -0.31
C PRO A 194 14.50 -10.92 0.68
N MET A 195 13.27 -10.64 1.07
CA MET A 195 12.96 -9.59 2.05
C MET A 195 13.63 -9.90 3.40
N ASP A 196 14.49 -9.01 3.90
CA ASP A 196 15.10 -9.14 5.23
C ASP A 196 14.26 -8.48 6.33
N ALA A 197 13.53 -7.42 6.00
CA ALA A 197 12.60 -6.76 6.90
C ALA A 197 11.50 -5.99 6.14
N MET A 198 10.43 -5.66 6.85
CA MET A 198 9.44 -4.68 6.45
C MET A 198 9.66 -3.36 7.18
N GLY A 199 9.70 -2.29 6.39
CA GLY A 199 9.52 -0.92 6.88
C GLY A 199 8.05 -0.52 6.85
N LEU A 200 7.79 0.79 6.90
CA LEU A 200 6.44 1.34 6.72
C LEU A 200 6.08 1.40 5.23
N GLY A 201 5.76 0.25 4.63
CA GLY A 201 5.48 0.12 3.20
C GLY A 201 6.70 -0.06 2.30
N TRP A 202 7.87 -0.32 2.90
CA TRP A 202 9.09 -0.72 2.19
C TRP A 202 9.37 -2.20 2.44
N VAL A 203 9.71 -2.92 1.37
CA VAL A 203 10.47 -4.16 1.47
C VAL A 203 11.93 -3.77 1.63
N ILE A 204 12.56 -4.27 2.68
CA ILE A 204 13.94 -3.94 3.03
C ILE A 204 14.80 -5.17 2.77
N THR A 205 15.86 -4.99 1.99
CA THR A 205 16.94 -5.95 1.88
C THR A 205 18.19 -5.35 2.52
N LEU A 206 18.68 -5.95 3.60
CA LEU A 206 19.81 -5.47 4.37
C LEU A 206 21.10 -5.50 3.52
N PRO A 207 22.07 -4.60 3.79
CA PRO A 207 23.32 -4.60 3.06
C PRO A 207 24.14 -5.86 3.32
N ASP A 208 24.94 -6.25 2.33
CA ASP A 208 26.00 -7.25 2.44
C ASP A 208 27.29 -6.71 1.77
N ASP A 209 28.36 -7.52 1.70
CA ASP A 209 29.66 -7.10 1.16
C ASP A 209 29.59 -6.56 -0.29
N ASN A 210 28.58 -6.96 -1.07
CA ASN A 210 28.45 -6.61 -2.49
C ASN A 210 27.17 -5.82 -2.81
N ARG A 211 26.33 -5.52 -1.82
CA ARG A 211 25.03 -4.91 -2.03
C ARG A 211 24.73 -3.86 -0.96
N PRO A 212 24.34 -2.63 -1.34
CA PRO A 212 23.91 -1.63 -0.37
C PRO A 212 22.57 -2.03 0.27
N LEU A 213 22.17 -1.30 1.31
CA LEU A 213 20.79 -1.35 1.82
C LEU A 213 19.83 -1.00 0.68
N ILE A 214 18.83 -1.84 0.44
CA ILE A 214 17.79 -1.59 -0.56
C ILE A 214 16.47 -1.39 0.17
N LEU A 215 15.82 -0.26 -0.11
CA LEU A 215 14.42 -0.02 0.22
C LEU A 215 13.66 -0.04 -1.10
N GLU A 216 12.73 -0.98 -1.25
CA GLU A 216 12.00 -1.16 -2.49
C GLU A 216 10.50 -1.34 -2.28
N LYS A 217 9.76 -1.01 -3.34
CA LYS A 217 8.34 -1.30 -3.45
C LYS A 217 8.02 -1.53 -4.93
N SER A 218 7.44 -2.68 -5.22
CA SER A 218 6.90 -2.99 -6.54
C SER A 218 5.44 -2.53 -6.66
N GLY A 219 4.98 -2.33 -7.89
CA GLY A 219 3.59 -2.05 -8.22
C GLY A 219 3.18 -2.88 -9.43
N GLY A 220 1.96 -3.43 -9.37
CA GLY A 220 1.36 -4.19 -10.45
C GLY A 220 -0.15 -4.06 -10.35
N LEU A 221 -0.77 -3.77 -11.47
CA LEU A 221 -2.21 -3.90 -11.66
C LEU A 221 -2.36 -5.00 -12.71
N GLN A 222 -3.08 -6.07 -12.36
CA GLN A 222 -3.38 -7.19 -13.25
C GLN A 222 -4.87 -7.18 -13.58
#